data_AF-A0A9E3XJ54-F1
#
_entry.id   AF-A0A9E3XJ54-F1
#
_cell.length_a   1.000
_cell.length_b   1.000
_cell.length_c   1.000
_cell.angle_alpha   90.00
_cell.angle_beta   90.00
_cell.angle_gamma   90.00
#
_symmetry.space_group_name_H-M   'P 1'
#
loop_
_entity.id
_entity.type
_entity.pdbx_description
1 polymer ?
#
loop_
_entity_poly.entity_id
_entity_poly.type
_entity_poly.pdbx_seq_one_letter_code
_entity_poly.pdbx_strand_id
1 'polypeptide(L)'
;LVRIRGAGDAAADDVVLEIKEVRDLSGIDCIDSGREQDPFRILVGQTRIAYAPFKHLGYFRFRGRNFWVHSWVDNYKEVKIETSFSTREDLQEVAYDVGVQLGKGHIKHIAYPLDLQLRREQLRLIDNARDQIAAACDELARLTVDAWEMFCREAKRKGE
;
A
#
# COMPACT_ATOMS: atom_id res chain seq x y z
N LEU A 1 -0.83 -1.54 19.58
CA LEU A 1 -2.22 -1.07 19.76
C LEU A 1 -2.31 -0.33 21.08
N VAL A 2 -3.07 0.76 21.13
CA VAL A 2 -3.32 1.54 22.35
C VAL A 2 -4.81 1.82 22.44
N ARG A 3 -5.40 1.63 23.62
CA ARG A 3 -6.79 2.00 23.92
C ARG A 3 -6.80 3.39 24.54
N ILE A 4 -7.64 4.28 24.00
CA ILE A 4 -7.82 5.66 24.49
C ILE A 4 -9.26 5.83 24.92
N ARG A 5 -9.46 6.58 26.02
CA ARG A 5 -10.79 6.87 26.56
C ARG A 5 -11.68 7.53 25.50
N GLY A 6 -12.89 7.01 25.37
CA GLY A 6 -13.94 7.55 24.51
C GLY A 6 -14.53 8.86 25.01
N ALA A 7 -15.51 9.39 24.26
CA ALA A 7 -16.24 10.59 24.65
C ALA A 7 -17.18 10.36 25.86
N GLY A 8 -17.58 9.11 26.11
CA GLY A 8 -18.42 8.73 27.25
C GLY A 8 -17.65 7.99 28.34
N ASP A 9 -18.40 7.58 29.36
CA ASP A 9 -17.87 6.82 30.51
C ASP A 9 -17.98 5.31 30.32
N ALA A 10 -18.68 4.85 29.27
CA ALA A 10 -18.80 3.43 28.99
C ALA A 10 -17.52 2.90 28.35
N ALA A 11 -17.07 1.72 28.78
CA ALA A 11 -15.90 1.06 28.23
C ALA A 11 -16.01 0.74 26.72
N ALA A 12 -17.22 0.72 26.16
CA ALA A 12 -17.46 0.52 24.73
C ALA A 12 -17.22 1.79 23.90
N ASP A 13 -17.14 2.96 24.53
CA ASP A 13 -16.87 4.23 23.85
C ASP A 13 -15.38 4.42 23.54
N ASP A 14 -14.53 3.63 24.20
CA ASP A 14 -13.08 3.71 24.04
C ASP A 14 -12.64 3.34 22.62
N VAL A 15 -11.68 4.10 22.12
CA VAL A 15 -11.15 3.93 20.77
C VAL A 15 -9.85 3.15 20.85
N VAL A 16 -9.75 2.11 20.03
CA VAL A 16 -8.47 1.41 19.81
C VAL A 16 -7.75 2.08 18.65
N LEU A 17 -6.52 2.53 18.91
CA LEU A 17 -5.62 3.08 17.92
C LEU A 17 -4.49 2.11 17.61
N GLU A 18 -4.16 2.01 16.33
CA GLU A 18 -2.90 1.46 15.89
C GLU A 18 -1.85 2.56 15.80
N ILE A 19 -0.69 2.29 16.38
CA ILE A 19 0.48 3.16 16.31
C ILE A 19 1.58 2.33 15.67
N LYS A 20 2.10 2.78 14.53
CA LYS A 20 3.27 2.15 13.89
C LYS A 20 4.41 3.14 13.79
N GLU A 21 5.61 2.65 14.09
CA GLU A 21 6.84 3.40 13.87
C GLU A 21 7.10 3.52 12.38
N VAL A 22 7.32 4.75 11.92
CA VAL A 22 7.77 5.05 10.56
C VAL A 22 9.28 4.97 10.59
N ARG A 23 9.81 3.78 10.28
CA ARG A 23 11.25 3.53 10.28
C ARG A 23 11.94 4.23 9.13
N ASP A 24 13.20 4.55 9.37
CA ASP A 24 14.16 4.86 8.33
C ASP A 24 14.40 3.60 7.49
N LEU A 25 14.22 3.73 6.17
CA LEU A 25 14.44 2.67 5.20
C LEU A 25 15.60 2.96 4.24
N SER A 26 16.38 4.02 4.46
CA SER A 26 17.47 4.42 3.55
C SER A 26 18.62 3.43 3.49
N GLY A 27 18.67 2.46 4.41
CA GLY A 27 19.63 1.35 4.40
C GLY A 27 19.15 0.11 3.63
N ILE A 28 18.02 0.18 2.92
CA ILE A 28 17.47 -0.95 2.15
C ILE A 28 17.55 -0.63 0.66
N ASP A 29 18.47 -1.28 -0.05
CA ASP A 29 18.82 -0.97 -1.45
C ASP A 29 17.65 -1.01 -2.44
N CYS A 30 16.63 -1.83 -2.16
CA CYS A 30 15.46 -1.97 -3.03
C CYS A 30 14.34 -0.94 -2.75
N ILE A 31 14.50 -0.06 -1.77
CA ILE A 31 13.50 0.94 -1.39
C ILE A 31 14.03 2.33 -1.72
N ASP A 32 13.45 2.98 -2.73
CA ASP A 32 13.68 4.40 -3.00
C ASP A 32 13.02 5.24 -1.90
N SER A 33 13.79 5.47 -0.85
CA SER A 33 13.47 6.41 0.21
C SER A 33 13.81 7.80 -0.29
N GLY A 34 12.93 8.37 -1.12
CA GLY A 34 13.04 9.75 -1.58
C GLY A 34 13.43 10.71 -0.44
N ARG A 35 14.15 11.79 -0.77
CA ARG A 35 14.94 12.65 0.14
C ARG A 35 14.28 13.14 1.45
N GLU A 36 12.97 12.99 1.63
CA GLU A 36 12.27 13.30 2.88
C GLU A 36 11.59 12.05 3.48
N GLN A 37 12.14 11.60 4.61
CA GLN A 37 11.51 10.61 5.50
C GLN A 37 10.39 11.22 6.36
N ASP A 38 9.76 12.28 5.87
CA ASP A 38 8.70 12.96 6.60
C ASP A 38 7.50 12.02 6.73
N PRO A 39 7.07 11.66 7.96
CA PRO A 39 5.87 10.85 8.18
C PRO A 39 4.61 11.45 7.56
N PHE A 40 4.60 12.76 7.32
CA PHE A 40 3.55 13.45 6.56
C PHE A 40 3.31 12.82 5.19
N ARG A 41 4.32 12.21 4.56
CA ARG A 41 4.18 11.48 3.28
C ARG A 41 3.12 10.37 3.36
N ILE A 42 2.93 9.76 4.53
CA ILE A 42 1.95 8.69 4.73
C ILE A 42 0.55 9.28 4.83
N LEU A 43 0.39 10.42 5.50
CA LEU A 43 -0.88 11.16 5.50
C LEU A 43 -1.27 11.60 4.10
N VAL A 44 -0.32 12.17 3.36
CA VAL A 44 -0.51 12.57 1.97
C VAL A 44 -0.88 11.35 1.13
N GLY A 45 -0.13 10.26 1.19
CA GLY A 45 -0.45 9.03 0.46
C GLY A 45 -1.85 8.47 0.78
N GLN A 46 -2.23 8.43 2.05
CA GLN A 46 -3.56 8.02 2.51
C GLN A 46 -4.68 8.89 1.93
N THR A 47 -4.57 10.22 2.06
CA THR A 47 -5.57 11.16 1.51
C THR A 47 -5.73 11.06 0.00
N ARG A 48 -4.72 10.51 -0.67
CA ARG A 48 -4.61 10.43 -2.12
C ARG A 48 -5.05 9.09 -2.72
N ILE A 49 -4.86 8.00 -1.99
CA ILE A 49 -5.12 6.63 -2.47
C ILE A 49 -6.37 6.04 -1.82
N ALA A 50 -6.64 6.38 -0.56
CA ALA A 50 -7.78 5.81 0.15
C ALA A 50 -9.10 6.46 -0.31
N TYR A 51 -10.14 5.64 -0.47
CA TYR A 51 -11.50 6.11 -0.72
C TYR A 51 -12.00 7.07 0.37
N ALA A 52 -11.54 6.86 1.61
CA ALA A 52 -11.67 7.80 2.72
C ALA A 52 -10.47 7.62 3.67
N PRO A 53 -9.98 8.69 4.32
CA PRO A 53 -8.90 8.57 5.30
C PRO A 53 -9.37 7.73 6.50
N PHE A 54 -8.44 7.01 7.15
CA PHE A 54 -8.75 6.36 8.41
C PHE A 54 -9.24 7.38 9.46
N LYS A 55 -10.16 6.95 10.33
CA LYS A 55 -10.55 7.77 11.49
C LYS A 55 -9.34 7.96 12.42
N HIS A 56 -9.27 9.11 13.09
CA HIS A 56 -8.19 9.47 14.02
C HIS A 56 -6.78 9.36 13.40
N LEU A 57 -6.69 9.62 12.09
CA LEU A 57 -5.42 9.63 11.38
C LEU A 57 -4.54 10.78 11.86
N GLY A 58 -3.29 10.48 12.19
CA GLY A 58 -2.31 11.46 12.62
C GLY A 58 -0.90 10.93 12.58
N TYR A 59 0.05 11.80 12.91
CA TYR A 59 1.44 11.41 13.14
C TYR A 59 1.99 12.21 14.32
N PHE A 60 3.00 11.66 14.98
CA PHE A 60 3.70 12.35 16.07
C PHE A 60 5.14 11.88 16.17
N ARG A 61 5.97 12.71 16.81
CA ARG A 61 7.34 12.38 17.15
C ARG A 61 7.45 12.08 18.64
N PHE A 62 8.02 10.95 19.00
CA PHE A 62 8.24 10.56 20.39
C PHE A 62 9.63 9.96 20.56
N ARG A 63 10.42 10.52 21.49
CA ARG A 63 11.81 10.09 21.77
C ARG A 63 12.68 9.99 20.50
N GLY A 64 12.61 11.01 19.66
CA GLY A 64 13.38 11.10 18.41
C GLY A 64 12.83 10.28 17.25
N ARG A 65 11.86 9.38 17.48
CA ARG A 65 11.28 8.48 16.48
C ARG A 65 9.93 9.00 15.96
N ASN A 66 9.62 8.62 14.74
CA ASN A 66 8.41 9.00 14.05
C ASN A 66 7.37 7.90 14.14
N PHE A 67 6.12 8.28 14.41
CA PHE A 67 4.99 7.36 14.50
C PHE A 67 3.84 7.90 13.67
N TRP A 68 3.15 6.99 12.97
CA TRP A 68 1.82 7.26 12.44
C TRP A 68 0.79 6.59 13.35
N VAL A 69 -0.41 7.16 13.40
CA VAL A 69 -1.51 6.66 14.20
C VAL A 69 -2.80 6.70 13.39
N HIS A 70 -3.64 5.68 13.57
CA HIS A 70 -4.99 5.65 13.03
C HIS A 70 -5.89 4.75 13.89
N SER A 71 -7.21 4.87 13.73
CA SER A 71 -8.15 3.90 14.27
C SER A 71 -7.80 2.49 13.83
N TRP A 72 -7.85 1.55 14.77
CA TRP A 72 -7.85 0.14 14.43
C TRP A 72 -9.09 -0.15 13.59
N VAL A 73 -8.85 -0.74 12.44
CA VAL A 73 -9.88 -1.08 11.47
C VAL A 73 -10.17 -2.57 11.60
N ASP A 74 -11.39 -2.86 12.02
CA ASP A 74 -11.97 -4.18 12.21
C ASP A 74 -12.17 -4.97 10.91
N ASN A 75 -11.89 -4.34 9.75
CA ASN A 75 -11.88 -4.98 8.44
C ASN A 75 -10.49 -5.43 7.97
N TYR A 76 -9.43 -5.31 8.79
CA TYR A 76 -8.12 -5.86 8.42
C TYR A 76 -8.13 -7.39 8.55
N LYS A 77 -8.01 -8.08 7.42
CA LYS A 77 -7.76 -9.52 7.36
C LYS A 77 -6.40 -9.78 6.75
N GLU A 78 -5.53 -10.43 7.51
CA GLU A 78 -4.28 -10.95 6.99
C GLU A 78 -4.57 -12.22 6.17
N VAL A 79 -4.10 -12.24 4.93
CA VAL A 79 -4.22 -13.41 4.05
C VAL A 79 -2.86 -14.10 3.92
N LYS A 80 -2.88 -15.43 3.99
CA LYS A 80 -1.71 -16.30 3.76
C LYS A 80 -2.03 -17.24 2.62
N ILE A 81 -1.11 -17.37 1.67
CA ILE A 81 -1.32 -18.20 0.47
C ILE A 81 -1.68 -19.63 0.86
N GLU A 82 -1.07 -20.15 1.93
CA GLU A 82 -1.19 -21.53 2.36
C GLU A 82 -2.52 -21.85 3.06
N THR A 83 -3.19 -20.85 3.63
CA THR A 83 -4.34 -21.08 4.54
C THR A 83 -5.57 -20.24 4.24
N SER A 84 -5.43 -19.16 3.47
CA SER A 84 -6.53 -18.20 3.22
C SER A 84 -7.30 -18.47 1.93
N PHE A 85 -6.83 -19.38 1.09
CA PHE A 85 -7.45 -19.70 -0.20
C PHE A 85 -7.65 -21.21 -0.29
N SER A 86 -8.90 -21.63 -0.55
CA SER A 86 -9.21 -23.05 -0.71
C SER A 86 -9.07 -23.47 -2.18
N THR A 87 -9.20 -22.50 -3.09
CA THR A 87 -9.14 -22.70 -4.53
C THR A 87 -8.28 -21.65 -5.22
N ARG A 88 -7.93 -21.91 -6.48
CA ARG A 88 -7.19 -20.96 -7.32
C ARG A 88 -8.05 -19.73 -7.63
N GLU A 89 -9.35 -19.94 -7.76
CA GLU A 89 -10.35 -18.92 -8.06
C GLU A 89 -10.45 -17.91 -6.92
N ASP A 90 -10.41 -18.37 -5.65
CA ASP A 90 -10.39 -17.49 -4.47
C ASP A 90 -9.20 -16.52 -4.49
N LEU A 91 -8.02 -17.03 -4.84
CA LEU A 91 -6.81 -16.21 -4.94
C LEU A 91 -6.89 -15.23 -6.10
N GLN A 92 -7.45 -15.65 -7.24
CA GLN A 92 -7.60 -14.80 -8.42
C GLN A 92 -8.57 -13.64 -8.16
N GLU A 93 -9.66 -13.87 -7.45
CA GLU A 93 -10.63 -12.84 -7.06
C GLU A 93 -9.97 -11.79 -6.15
N VAL A 94 -9.28 -12.22 -5.10
CA VAL A 94 -8.57 -11.30 -4.19
C VAL A 94 -7.47 -10.53 -4.92
N ALA A 95 -6.69 -11.19 -5.79
CA ALA A 95 -5.66 -10.52 -6.58
C ALA A 95 -6.26 -9.48 -7.55
N TYR A 96 -7.39 -9.79 -8.17
CA TYR A 96 -8.13 -8.86 -9.01
C TYR A 96 -8.63 -7.65 -8.23
N ASP A 97 -9.24 -7.86 -7.06
CA ASP A 97 -9.75 -6.80 -6.20
C ASP A 97 -8.65 -5.90 -5.66
N VAL A 98 -7.52 -6.48 -5.24
CA VAL A 98 -6.32 -5.72 -4.85
C VAL A 98 -5.80 -4.91 -6.04
N GLY A 99 -5.72 -5.51 -7.23
CA GLY A 99 -5.34 -4.80 -8.46
C GLY A 99 -6.30 -3.67 -8.82
N VAL A 100 -7.60 -3.86 -8.61
CA VAL A 100 -8.63 -2.83 -8.76
C VAL A 100 -8.44 -1.73 -7.72
N GLN A 101 -8.16 -2.04 -6.46
CA GLN A 101 -7.91 -0.99 -5.46
C GLN A 101 -6.63 -0.21 -5.75
N LEU A 102 -5.56 -0.88 -6.17
CA LEU A 102 -4.29 -0.25 -6.51
C LEU A 102 -4.35 0.53 -7.83
N GLY A 103 -5.18 0.09 -8.79
CA GLY A 103 -5.31 0.70 -10.12
C GLY A 103 -6.50 1.66 -10.29
N LYS A 104 -7.56 1.52 -9.49
CA LYS A 104 -8.79 2.35 -9.53
C LYS A 104 -9.00 3.21 -8.29
N GLY A 105 -8.01 3.36 -7.40
CA GLY A 105 -8.01 4.47 -6.45
C GLY A 105 -8.26 5.77 -7.21
N HIS A 106 -9.46 6.35 -7.06
CA HIS A 106 -9.93 7.41 -7.93
C HIS A 106 -9.13 8.69 -7.60
N ILE A 107 -8.09 8.99 -8.39
CA ILE A 107 -7.20 10.15 -8.23
C ILE A 107 -7.87 11.52 -8.49
N LYS A 108 -9.20 11.58 -8.47
CA LYS A 108 -9.94 12.81 -8.78
C LYS A 108 -9.65 13.82 -7.67
N HIS A 109 -9.04 14.95 -8.02
CA HIS A 109 -8.62 16.03 -7.11
C HIS A 109 -7.47 15.68 -6.16
N ILE A 110 -6.68 14.63 -6.45
CA ILE A 110 -5.51 14.22 -5.66
C ILE A 110 -4.50 15.37 -5.42
N ALA A 111 -4.50 16.37 -6.31
CA ALA A 111 -3.64 17.52 -6.23
C ALA A 111 -4.39 18.84 -6.32
N TYR A 112 -5.72 18.88 -6.15
CA TYR A 112 -6.47 20.12 -6.22
C TYR A 112 -5.90 21.18 -5.26
N PRO A 113 -5.72 22.44 -5.68
CA PRO A 113 -6.05 23.01 -7.00
C PRO A 113 -4.95 22.87 -8.07
N LEU A 114 -3.84 22.20 -7.75
CA LEU A 114 -2.66 22.01 -8.59
C LEU A 114 -2.74 20.80 -9.53
N ASP A 115 -3.93 20.25 -9.79
CA ASP A 115 -4.12 19.05 -10.62
C ASP A 115 -3.41 19.16 -11.99
N LEU A 116 -3.48 20.34 -12.63
CA LEU A 116 -2.81 20.60 -13.90
C LEU A 116 -1.29 20.60 -13.80
N GLN A 117 -0.74 21.11 -12.70
CA GLN A 117 0.71 21.18 -12.48
C GLN A 117 1.26 19.79 -12.19
N LEU A 118 0.58 19.03 -11.31
CA LEU A 118 0.92 17.64 -11.05
C LEU A 118 0.88 16.83 -12.35
N ARG A 119 -0.17 16.99 -13.18
CA ARG A 119 -0.27 16.27 -14.44
C ARG A 119 0.90 16.57 -15.38
N ARG A 120 1.33 17.83 -15.47
CA ARG A 120 2.48 18.24 -16.31
C ARG A 120 3.77 17.58 -15.82
N GLU A 121 4.05 17.62 -14.53
CA GLU A 121 5.26 16.97 -13.99
C GLU A 121 5.20 15.46 -14.10
N GLN A 122 4.04 14.83 -13.90
CA GLN A 122 3.87 13.39 -14.14
C GLN A 122 4.18 13.03 -15.59
N LEU A 123 3.66 13.78 -16.56
CA LEU A 123 3.95 13.55 -17.97
C LEU A 123 5.44 13.74 -18.26
N ARG A 124 6.08 14.78 -17.70
CA ARG A 124 7.51 15.03 -17.85
C ARG A 124 8.36 13.89 -17.27
N LEU A 125 8.01 13.39 -16.09
CA LEU A 125 8.69 12.26 -15.45
C LEU A 125 8.53 10.97 -16.25
N ILE A 126 7.31 10.67 -16.72
CA ILE A 126 7.05 9.50 -17.56
C ILE A 126 7.84 9.59 -18.86
N ASP A 127 7.92 10.76 -19.48
CA ASP A 127 8.66 10.93 -20.73
C ASP A 127 10.17 10.78 -20.52
N ASN A 128 10.71 11.37 -19.44
CA ASN A 128 12.12 11.23 -19.06
C ASN A 128 12.51 9.78 -18.70
N ALA A 129 11.59 9.04 -18.10
CA ALA A 129 11.81 7.66 -17.67
C ALA A 129 11.25 6.64 -18.67
N ARG A 130 10.83 7.05 -19.87
CA ARG A 130 10.09 6.21 -20.83
C ARG A 130 10.77 4.88 -21.08
N ASP A 131 12.06 4.91 -21.42
CA ASP A 131 12.81 3.71 -21.79
C ASP A 131 13.03 2.80 -20.57
N GLN A 132 13.24 3.39 -19.38
CA GLN A 132 13.36 2.64 -18.14
C GLN A 132 12.04 1.96 -17.76
N ILE A 133 10.92 2.67 -17.90
CA ILE A 133 9.57 2.14 -17.66
C ILE A 133 9.30 1.00 -18.65
N ALA A 134 9.59 1.20 -19.94
CA ALA A 134 9.40 0.17 -20.96
C ALA A 134 10.22 -1.09 -20.65
N ALA A 135 11.51 -0.92 -20.36
CA ALA A 135 12.39 -2.04 -19.99
C ALA A 135 11.90 -2.76 -18.73
N ALA A 136 11.46 -2.02 -17.70
CA ALA A 136 10.90 -2.61 -16.49
C ALA A 136 9.59 -3.36 -16.75
N CYS A 137 8.72 -2.84 -17.63
CA CYS A 137 7.51 -3.54 -18.05
C CYS A 137 7.83 -4.85 -18.78
N ASP A 138 8.80 -4.84 -19.70
CA ASP A 138 9.24 -6.04 -20.42
C ASP A 138 9.86 -7.07 -19.47
N GLU A 139 10.69 -6.61 -18.52
CA GLU A 139 11.28 -7.47 -17.50
C GLU A 139 10.22 -8.11 -16.62
N LEU A 140 9.26 -7.32 -16.10
CA LEU A 140 8.16 -7.82 -15.27
C LEU A 140 7.28 -8.81 -16.04
N ALA A 141 6.98 -8.55 -17.31
CA ALA A 141 6.24 -9.48 -18.16
C ALA A 141 6.99 -10.81 -18.31
N ARG A 142 8.30 -10.76 -18.58
CA ARG A 142 9.14 -11.96 -18.68
C ARG A 142 9.17 -12.74 -17.37
N LEU A 143 9.43 -12.06 -16.24
CA LEU A 143 9.44 -12.70 -14.91
C LEU A 143 8.10 -13.37 -14.58
N THR A 144 6.99 -12.76 -14.98
CA THR A 144 5.64 -13.30 -14.78
C THR A 144 5.44 -14.59 -15.59
N VAL A 145 5.88 -14.59 -16.85
CA VAL A 145 5.82 -15.78 -17.71
C VAL A 145 6.73 -16.88 -17.16
N ASP A 146 7.97 -16.57 -16.82
CA ASP A 146 8.95 -17.52 -16.28
C ASP A 146 8.43 -18.19 -14.99
N ALA A 147 7.83 -17.39 -14.10
CA ALA A 147 7.22 -17.89 -12.87
C ALA A 147 6.01 -18.79 -13.14
N TRP A 148 5.15 -18.42 -14.09
CA TRP A 148 4.01 -19.25 -14.51
C TRP A 148 4.47 -20.59 -15.08
N GLU A 149 5.47 -20.60 -15.97
CA GLU A 149 6.00 -21.84 -16.52
C GLU A 149 6.63 -22.72 -15.45
N MET A 150 7.37 -22.13 -14.51
CA MET A 150 7.95 -22.86 -13.37
C MET A 150 6.85 -23.52 -12.55
N PHE A 151 5.80 -22.78 -12.21
CA PHE A 151 4.62 -23.31 -11.53
C PHE A 151 3.99 -24.48 -12.29
N CYS A 152 3.77 -24.34 -13.61
CA CYS A 152 3.21 -25.42 -14.43
C CYS A 152 4.08 -26.68 -14.44
N ARG A 153 5.41 -26.54 -14.48
CA ARG A 153 6.35 -27.67 -14.41
C ARG A 153 6.27 -28.38 -13.07
N GLU A 154 6.23 -27.64 -11.97
CA GLU A 154 6.15 -28.21 -10.62
C GLU A 154 4.79 -28.87 -10.34
N ALA A 155 3.70 -28.25 -10.79
CA ALA A 155 2.36 -28.80 -10.64
C ALA A 155 2.21 -30.14 -11.38
N LYS A 156 2.81 -30.29 -12.57
CA LYS A 156 2.86 -31.56 -13.30
C LYS A 156 3.65 -32.64 -12.56
N ARG A 157 4.79 -32.29 -11.94
CA ARG A 157 5.62 -33.22 -11.14
C ARG A 157 4.96 -33.73 -9.87
N LYS A 158 3.99 -33.02 -9.30
CA LYS A 158 3.26 -33.43 -8.09
C LYS A 158 1.99 -34.26 -8.38
N GLY A 159 1.60 -34.38 -9.65
CA GLY A 159 0.47 -35.18 -10.10
C GLY A 159 0.84 -36.59 -10.61
N GLU A 160 2.14 -36.91 -10.63
CA GLU A 160 2.70 -38.26 -10.80
C GLU A 160 3.06 -38.86 -9.43
#